data_AF-A0AAX1UBR1-F1
#
_entry.id   AF-A0AAX1UBR1-F1
#
_cell.length_a   1.000
_cell.length_b   1.000
_cell.length_c   1.000
_cell.angle_alpha   90.00
_cell.angle_beta   90.00
_cell.angle_gamma   90.00
#
_symmetry.space_group_name_H-M   'P 1'
#
loop_
_entity.id
_entity.type
_entity.pdbx_description
1 polymer ?
#
loop_
_entity_poly.entity_id
_entity_poly.type
_entity_poly.pdbx_seq_one_letter_code
_entity_poly.pdbx_strand_id
1 'polypeptide(L)'
;MDVTIFSLIIKYPYMIELYICLCVVIKEYVYTIYLAYIMARNDYTMVREFPSGKEFADVVFIPRYDKPAMIIELKYDKDADTAIKQIKEKKYFFGLEKYLDNLLLVGINYDKETKKHTCVIEKYK
;
A
#
# COMPACT_ATOMS: atom_id res chain seq x y z
N MET A 1 -16.81 9.24 -10.23
CA MET A 1 -15.35 9.44 -10.25
C MET A 1 -15.04 10.72 -9.50
N ASP A 2 -14.41 10.63 -8.32
CA ASP A 2 -13.94 11.82 -7.62
C ASP A 2 -12.81 12.43 -8.45
N VAL A 3 -13.06 13.62 -9.01
CA VAL A 3 -12.24 14.30 -10.04
C VAL A 3 -10.79 14.48 -9.56
N THR A 4 -10.59 14.44 -8.25
CA THR A 4 -9.33 14.55 -7.53
C THR A 4 -8.34 13.42 -7.86
N ILE A 5 -8.78 12.16 -7.98
CA ILE A 5 -7.89 11.01 -8.23
C ILE A 5 -7.41 11.00 -9.69
N PHE A 6 -8.30 11.30 -10.64
CA PHE A 6 -7.94 11.36 -12.06
C PHE A 6 -6.97 12.51 -12.35
N SER A 7 -7.09 13.63 -11.62
CA SER A 7 -6.17 14.75 -11.72
C SER A 7 -4.75 14.43 -11.24
N LEU A 8 -4.58 13.50 -10.30
CA LEU A 8 -3.27 13.02 -9.83
C LEU A 8 -2.61 12.07 -10.83
N ILE A 9 -3.40 11.25 -11.54
CA ILE A 9 -2.94 10.33 -12.61
C ILE A 9 -2.31 11.11 -13.77
N ILE A 10 -2.95 12.21 -14.19
CA ILE A 10 -2.42 13.03 -15.29
C ILE A 10 -1.24 13.92 -14.86
N LYS A 11 -1.21 14.35 -13.60
CA LYS A 11 -0.18 15.29 -13.12
C LYS A 11 1.17 14.64 -12.81
N TYR A 12 1.23 13.33 -12.54
CA TYR A 12 2.47 12.64 -12.17
C TYR A 12 2.61 11.24 -12.82
N PRO A 13 2.91 11.17 -14.12
CA PRO A 13 3.02 9.91 -14.87
C PRO A 13 4.19 8.98 -14.45
N TYR A 14 5.05 9.41 -13.51
CA TYR A 14 6.22 8.66 -13.04
C TYR A 14 6.26 8.40 -11.53
N MET A 15 5.21 8.77 -10.77
CA MET A 15 5.17 8.55 -9.31
C MET A 15 4.51 7.22 -8.94
N ILE A 16 5.31 6.34 -8.36
CA ILE A 16 4.96 5.00 -7.86
C ILE A 16 3.90 5.04 -6.73
N GLU A 17 3.76 6.18 -6.06
CA GLU A 17 2.78 6.42 -4.98
C GLU A 17 1.32 6.22 -5.42
N LEU A 18 1.03 6.34 -6.72
CA LEU A 18 -0.33 6.26 -7.26
C LEU A 18 -0.78 4.84 -7.62
N TYR A 19 0.16 3.93 -7.93
CA TYR A 19 -0.14 2.58 -8.40
C TYR A 19 -0.75 1.68 -7.30
N ILE A 20 -0.38 1.91 -6.04
CA ILE A 20 -0.78 1.09 -4.90
C ILE A 20 -2.19 1.46 -4.43
N CYS A 21 -2.50 2.76 -4.43
CA CYS A 21 -3.86 3.22 -4.20
C CYS A 21 -4.77 2.64 -5.29
N LEU A 22 -4.34 2.67 -6.56
CA LEU A 22 -5.11 2.09 -7.66
C LEU A 22 -5.41 0.59 -7.50
N CYS A 23 -4.43 -0.24 -7.11
CA CYS A 23 -4.57 -1.69 -6.97
C CYS A 23 -5.57 -2.14 -5.88
N VAL A 24 -5.81 -1.31 -4.86
CA VAL A 24 -6.60 -1.69 -3.67
C VAL A 24 -7.94 -0.93 -3.61
N VAL A 25 -8.06 0.21 -4.28
CA VAL A 25 -9.17 1.18 -4.10
C VAL A 25 -10.28 1.10 -5.17
N ILE A 26 -10.09 0.39 -6.29
CA ILE A 26 -11.03 0.50 -7.43
C ILE A 26 -11.80 -0.79 -7.72
N LYS A 27 -12.87 -1.07 -6.95
CA LYS A 27 -13.78 -2.19 -7.26
C LYS A 27 -14.54 -2.05 -8.59
N GLU A 28 -14.55 -0.88 -9.23
CA GLU A 28 -15.29 -0.64 -10.49
C GLU A 28 -14.48 -0.91 -11.78
N TYR A 29 -13.15 -1.10 -11.69
CA TYR A 29 -12.30 -1.30 -12.86
C TYR A 29 -11.26 -2.39 -12.61
N VAL A 30 -11.73 -3.65 -12.62
CA VAL A 30 -10.92 -4.87 -12.46
C VAL A 30 -9.72 -4.89 -13.41
N TYR A 31 -9.88 -4.38 -14.64
CA TYR A 31 -8.82 -4.32 -15.64
C TYR A 31 -7.67 -3.37 -15.25
N THR A 32 -8.00 -2.20 -14.73
CA THR A 32 -7.01 -1.20 -14.29
C THR A 32 -6.23 -1.68 -13.07
N ILE A 33 -6.92 -2.31 -12.11
CA ILE A 33 -6.27 -2.98 -10.97
C ILE A 33 -5.32 -4.07 -11.45
N TYR A 34 -5.78 -4.92 -12.36
CA TYR A 34 -4.99 -6.03 -12.88
C TYR A 34 -3.72 -5.54 -13.59
N LEU A 35 -3.83 -4.51 -14.43
CA LEU A 35 -2.67 -3.90 -15.09
C LEU A 35 -1.70 -3.27 -14.10
N ALA A 36 -2.20 -2.49 -13.13
CA ALA A 36 -1.37 -1.88 -12.09
C ALA A 36 -0.63 -2.94 -11.26
N TYR A 37 -1.31 -4.05 -10.92
CA TYR A 37 -0.72 -5.19 -10.23
C TYR A 37 0.38 -5.86 -11.06
N ILE A 38 0.13 -6.11 -12.36
CA ILE A 38 1.15 -6.69 -13.26
C ILE A 38 2.35 -5.76 -13.41
N MET A 39 2.13 -4.44 -13.55
CA MET A 39 3.21 -3.47 -13.62
C MET A 39 4.03 -3.43 -12.33
N ALA A 40 3.38 -3.47 -11.16
CA ALA A 40 4.08 -3.49 -9.88
C ALA A 40 5.02 -4.69 -9.73
N ARG A 41 4.71 -5.84 -10.35
CA ARG A 41 5.57 -7.04 -10.33
C ARG A 41 6.90 -6.88 -11.06
N ASN A 42 7.00 -5.92 -11.99
CA ASN A 42 8.27 -5.63 -12.65
C ASN A 42 9.27 -4.97 -11.71
N ASP A 43 8.76 -4.20 -10.75
CA ASP A 43 9.54 -3.37 -9.84
C ASP A 43 9.68 -3.97 -8.44
N TYR A 44 8.73 -4.81 -8.04
CA TYR A 44 8.62 -5.35 -6.69
C TYR A 44 8.42 -6.85 -6.67
N THR A 45 8.99 -7.48 -5.65
CA THR A 45 8.55 -8.79 -5.19
C THR A 45 7.49 -8.58 -4.12
N MET A 46 6.27 -9.03 -4.39
CA MET A 46 5.17 -8.97 -3.44
C MET A 46 5.15 -10.24 -2.59
N VAL A 47 5.12 -10.05 -1.27
CA VAL A 47 4.96 -11.13 -0.29
C VAL A 47 3.67 -10.90 0.45
N ARG A 48 2.72 -11.82 0.31
CA ARG A 48 1.47 -11.81 1.08
C ARG A 48 1.69 -12.54 2.38
N GLU A 49 0.95 -12.15 3.42
CA GLU A 49 1.05 -12.77 4.75
C GLU A 49 2.51 -12.86 5.21
N PHE A 50 3.20 -11.71 5.22
CA PHE A 50 4.62 -11.66 5.54
C PHE A 50 4.83 -11.91 7.03
N PRO A 51 5.58 -12.94 7.45
CA PRO A 51 5.81 -13.24 8.85
C PRO A 51 6.74 -12.19 9.46
N SER A 52 6.26 -11.47 10.46
CA SER A 52 7.08 -10.48 11.17
C SER A 52 6.87 -10.57 12.67
N GLY A 53 7.53 -11.57 13.27
CA GLY A 53 7.74 -11.74 14.71
C GLY A 53 6.51 -12.05 15.58
N LYS A 54 5.44 -11.24 15.49
CA LYS A 54 4.22 -11.36 16.29
C LYS A 54 3.03 -11.86 15.48
N GLU A 55 2.83 -11.33 14.27
CA GLU A 55 1.75 -11.70 13.35
C GLU A 55 2.20 -11.48 11.89
N PHE A 56 1.27 -11.63 10.95
CA PHE A 56 1.52 -11.48 9.52
C PHE A 56 1.06 -10.11 9.02
N ALA A 57 1.90 -9.43 8.24
CA ALA A 57 1.47 -8.27 7.46
C ALA A 57 0.69 -8.74 6.22
N ASP A 58 -0.37 -8.02 5.83
CA ASP A 58 -1.21 -8.44 4.70
C ASP A 58 -0.40 -8.56 3.41
N VAL A 59 0.34 -7.49 3.07
CA VAL A 59 1.20 -7.45 1.88
C VAL A 59 2.44 -6.62 2.14
N VAL A 60 3.60 -7.14 1.73
CA VAL A 60 4.88 -6.43 1.71
C VAL A 60 5.40 -6.37 0.29
N PHE A 61 5.84 -5.19 -0.14
CA PHE A 61 6.50 -4.95 -1.42
C PHE A 61 7.99 -4.76 -1.17
N ILE A 62 8.78 -5.71 -1.67
CA ILE A 62 10.24 -5.70 -1.62
C ILE A 62 10.76 -5.19 -2.97
N PRO A 63 11.48 -4.05 -3.01
CA PRO A 63 11.91 -3.45 -4.27
C PRO A 63 13.02 -4.28 -4.92
N ARG A 64 12.98 -4.40 -6.26
CA ARG A 64 14.04 -5.01 -7.07
C ARG A 64 15.14 -4.03 -7.46
N TYR A 65 14.82 -2.74 -7.45
CA TYR A 65 15.69 -1.63 -7.83
C TYR A 65 15.68 -0.54 -6.74
N ASP A 66 16.20 0.64 -7.04
CA ASP A 66 16.22 1.78 -6.11
C ASP A 66 14.83 2.41 -5.94
N LYS A 67 13.99 1.71 -5.17
CA LYS A 67 12.61 2.07 -4.85
C LYS A 67 12.35 1.78 -3.36
N PRO A 68 11.39 2.46 -2.72
CA PRO A 68 11.10 2.22 -1.31
C PRO A 68 10.50 0.83 -1.07
N ALA A 69 10.86 0.16 0.01
CA ALA A 69 10.10 -0.99 0.48
C ALA A 69 8.78 -0.53 1.10
N MET A 70 7.75 -1.37 1.09
CA MET A 70 6.42 -0.97 1.57
C MET A 70 5.76 -2.09 2.34
N ILE A 71 5.20 -1.76 3.50
CA ILE A 71 4.33 -2.63 4.29
C ILE A 71 2.91 -2.10 4.14
N ILE A 72 1.99 -2.95 3.71
CA ILE A 72 0.58 -2.61 3.52
C ILE A 72 -0.28 -3.40 4.49
N GLU A 73 -1.17 -2.68 5.16
CA GLU A 73 -2.20 -3.25 6.03
C GLU A 73 -3.58 -2.74 5.58
N LEU A 74 -4.52 -3.66 5.46
CA LEU A 74 -5.86 -3.43 4.97
C LEU A 74 -6.88 -3.45 6.11
N LYS A 75 -7.86 -2.55 6.01
CA LYS A 75 -9.00 -2.47 6.93
C LYS A 75 -10.31 -2.39 6.18
N TYR A 76 -11.32 -2.98 6.80
CA TYR A 76 -12.71 -2.93 6.34
C TYR A 76 -13.53 -2.29 7.44
N ASP A 77 -14.24 -1.21 7.10
CA ASP A 77 -15.16 -0.49 7.98
C ASP A 77 -14.49 0.03 9.27
N LYS A 78 -13.26 0.53 9.14
CA LYS A 78 -12.49 1.15 10.24
C LYS A 78 -11.82 2.44 9.74
N ASP A 79 -10.57 2.66 10.14
CA ASP A 79 -9.76 3.84 9.81
C ASP A 79 -8.39 3.40 9.23
N ALA A 80 -7.90 4.12 8.23
CA ALA A 80 -6.57 3.92 7.66
C ALA A 80 -5.44 4.24 8.67
N ASP A 81 -5.63 5.19 9.57
CA ASP A 81 -4.68 5.47 10.67
C ASP A 81 -4.56 4.28 11.62
N THR A 82 -5.64 3.53 11.82
CA THR A 82 -5.60 2.29 12.63
C THR A 82 -4.73 1.22 11.97
N ALA A 83 -4.70 1.14 10.64
CA ALA A 83 -3.79 0.25 9.91
C ALA A 83 -2.33 0.64 10.14
N ILE A 84 -1.98 1.93 10.01
CA ILE A 84 -0.62 2.43 10.30
C ILE A 84 -0.21 2.13 11.73
N LYS A 85 -1.08 2.40 12.70
CA LYS A 85 -0.84 2.10 14.11
C LYS A 85 -0.56 0.62 14.32
N GLN A 86 -1.35 -0.26 13.70
CA GLN A 86 -1.13 -1.70 13.77
C GLN A 86 0.23 -2.13 13.19
N ILE A 87 0.63 -1.59 12.04
CA ILE A 87 1.94 -1.87 11.43
C ILE A 87 3.08 -1.55 12.42
N LYS A 88 3.01 -0.39 13.08
CA LYS A 88 4.00 0.06 14.07
C LYS A 88 3.99 -0.81 15.34
N GLU A 89 2.82 -1.10 15.90
CA GLU A 89 2.67 -1.88 17.13
C GLU A 89 3.17 -3.32 16.99
N LYS A 90 2.87 -3.92 15.84
CA LYS A 90 3.29 -5.30 15.54
C LYS A 90 4.72 -5.39 15.03
N LYS A 91 5.37 -4.25 14.80
CA LYS A 91 6.78 -4.14 14.40
C LYS A 91 7.10 -4.93 13.13
N TYR A 92 6.26 -4.76 12.12
CA TYR A 92 6.39 -5.45 10.83
C TYR A 92 7.66 -5.11 10.04
N PHE A 93 8.46 -4.16 10.54
CA PHE A 93 9.79 -3.82 10.04
C PHE A 93 10.87 -4.87 10.37
N PHE A 94 10.61 -5.81 11.29
CA PHE A 94 11.50 -6.95 11.52
C PHE A 94 11.55 -7.85 10.28
N GLY A 95 12.76 -8.10 9.76
CA GLY A 95 13.00 -8.75 8.47
C GLY A 95 13.14 -7.79 7.28
N LEU A 96 12.96 -6.48 7.48
CA LEU A 96 13.13 -5.42 6.48
C LEU A 96 14.19 -4.39 6.92
N GLU A 97 15.13 -4.79 7.78
CA GLU A 97 16.13 -3.91 8.39
C GLU A 97 16.98 -3.18 7.35
N LYS A 98 17.26 -3.81 6.20
CA LYS A 98 18.00 -3.19 5.09
C LYS A 98 17.24 -2.05 4.39
N TYR A 99 15.95 -1.88 4.66
CA TYR A 99 15.09 -0.92 3.99
C TYR A 99 14.60 0.20 4.90
N LEU A 100 14.95 0.23 6.19
CA LEU A 100 14.35 1.16 7.16
C LEU A 100 14.48 2.64 6.73
N ASP A 101 15.61 3.03 6.13
CA ASP A 101 15.84 4.40 5.63
C ASP A 101 14.94 4.79 4.44
N ASN A 102 14.34 3.80 3.78
CA ASN A 102 13.46 3.96 2.63
C ASN A 102 12.25 3.00 2.69
N LEU A 103 11.64 2.88 3.88
CA LEU A 103 10.47 2.04 4.12
C LEU A 103 9.21 2.91 4.26
N LEU A 104 8.15 2.54 3.53
CA LEU A 104 6.82 3.14 3.63
C LEU A 104 5.86 2.21 4.37
N LEU A 105 5.05 2.79 5.24
CA LEU A 105 3.94 2.15 5.92
C LEU A 105 2.66 2.66 5.26
N VAL A 106 1.84 1.74 4.75
CA VAL A 106 0.65 2.07 3.97
C VAL A 106 -0.56 1.45 4.63
N GLY A 107 -1.45 2.29 5.14
CA GLY A 107 -2.73 1.88 5.72
C GLY A 107 -3.85 2.20 4.74
N ILE A 108 -4.63 1.19 4.37
CA ILE A 108 -5.77 1.38 3.47
C ILE A 108 -7.03 0.87 4.16
N ASN A 109 -8.06 1.70 4.16
CA ASN A 109 -9.37 1.34 4.67
C ASN A 109 -10.44 1.46 3.58
N TYR A 110 -11.42 0.56 3.62
CA TYR A 110 -12.65 0.64 2.84
C TYR A 110 -13.84 0.84 3.77
N ASP A 111 -14.54 1.95 3.61
CA ASP A 111 -15.76 2.27 4.35
C ASP A 111 -16.96 1.62 3.65
N LYS A 112 -17.72 0.79 4.39
CA LYS A 112 -18.80 -0.01 3.79
C LYS A 112 -20.05 0.82 3.49
N GLU A 113 -20.24 1.95 4.16
CA GLU A 113 -21.45 2.78 4.05
C GLU A 113 -21.32 3.75 2.88
N THR A 114 -20.24 4.53 2.89
CA THR A 114 -19.90 5.50 1.85
C THR A 114 -19.32 4.83 0.60
N LYS A 115 -18.88 3.56 0.69
CA LYS A 115 -18.19 2.81 -0.35
C LYS A 115 -16.86 3.47 -0.78
N LYS A 116 -16.32 4.37 0.05
CA LYS A 116 -15.07 5.09 -0.24
C LYS A 116 -13.88 4.37 0.38
N HIS A 117 -12.73 4.56 -0.24
CA HIS A 117 -11.47 4.16 0.36
C HIS A 117 -10.74 5.37 0.92
N THR A 118 -10.00 5.13 2.00
CA THR A 118 -9.07 6.07 2.61
C THR A 118 -7.70 5.43 2.66
N CYS A 119 -6.66 6.22 2.45
CA CYS A 119 -5.28 5.77 2.39
C CYS A 119 -4.40 6.73 3.18
N VAL A 120 -3.57 6.19 4.05
CA VAL A 120 -2.52 6.92 4.77
C VAL A 120 -1.19 6.27 4.41
N ILE A 121 -0.21 7.11 4.08
CA ILE A 121 1.15 6.69 3.75
C ILE A 121 2.10 7.44 4.68
N GLU A 122 2.95 6.72 5.38
CA GLU A 122 3.98 7.28 6.24
C GLU A 122 5.35 6.69 5.91
N LYS A 123 6.40 7.49 6.09
CA LYS A 123 7.77 6.97 6.06
C LYS A 123 8.15 6.44 7.43
N TYR A 124 8.77 5.26 7.48
CA TYR A 124 9.34 4.71 8.71
C TYR A 124 10.40 5.65 9.30
N LYS A 125 10.32 5.90 10.60
CA LYS A 125 11.27 6.68 11.41
C LYS A 125 11.36 6.10 12.80
#